data_AF-A0A959BHC4-F1
#
_entry.id   AF-A0A959BHC4-F1
#
_cell.length_a   1.000
_cell.length_b   1.000
_cell.length_c   1.000
_cell.angle_alpha   90.00
_cell.angle_beta   90.00
_cell.angle_gamma   90.00
#
_symmetry.space_group_name_H-M   'P 1'
#
loop_
_entity.id
_entity.type
_entity.pdbx_description
1 polymer ?
#
loop_
_entity_poly.entity_id
_entity_poly.type
_entity_poly.pdbx_seq_one_letter_code
_entity_poly.pdbx_strand_id
1 'polypeptide(L)'
;MKRPYLFSIFIALVLLLSIARPAVAESTIALADVLDENGKISSLGDWNGAVDFTGFHVVLDECEGPVFLPISPLDGPPVAPGWAPISTGLNGPCRAIAVSGNDVYVGGEF
;
A
#
# COMPACT_ATOMS: atom_id res chain seq x y z
N MET A 1 -8.22 -34.35 55.97
CA MET A 1 -7.20 -33.28 56.01
C MET A 1 -7.29 -32.47 54.71
N LYS A 2 -8.20 -31.48 54.62
CA LYS A 2 -8.40 -30.66 53.41
C LYS A 2 -7.46 -29.46 53.51
N ARG A 3 -6.52 -29.30 52.58
CA ARG A 3 -5.62 -28.12 52.49
C ARG A 3 -6.25 -27.10 51.52
N PRO A 4 -7.08 -26.15 51.99
CA PRO A 4 -7.86 -25.26 51.11
C PRO A 4 -6.99 -24.26 50.31
N TYR A 5 -5.76 -24.02 50.75
CA TYR A 5 -4.85 -23.04 50.14
C TYR A 5 -4.34 -23.45 48.75
N LEU A 6 -4.23 -24.77 48.48
CA LEU A 6 -3.71 -25.24 47.20
C LEU A 6 -4.70 -24.97 46.05
N PHE A 7 -6.00 -25.06 46.33
CA PHE A 7 -7.05 -24.81 45.35
C PHE A 7 -7.21 -23.31 45.05
N SER A 8 -7.02 -22.46 46.06
CA SER A 8 -7.03 -20.99 45.90
C SER A 8 -5.84 -20.47 45.09
N ILE A 9 -4.64 -21.01 45.29
CA ILE A 9 -3.45 -20.64 44.50
C ILE A 9 -3.63 -21.06 43.03
N PHE A 10 -4.21 -22.24 42.79
CA PHE A 10 -4.44 -22.72 41.42
C PHE A 10 -5.46 -21.85 40.68
N ILE A 11 -6.56 -21.46 41.34
CA ILE A 11 -7.55 -20.54 40.76
C ILE A 11 -6.93 -19.17 40.49
N ALA A 12 -6.16 -18.62 41.44
CA ALA A 12 -5.49 -17.33 41.26
C ALA A 12 -4.50 -17.37 40.08
N LEU A 13 -3.75 -18.46 39.92
CA LEU A 13 -2.81 -18.65 38.81
C LEU A 13 -3.53 -18.77 37.46
N VAL A 14 -4.63 -19.54 37.39
CA VAL A 14 -5.46 -19.64 36.17
C VAL A 14 -6.07 -18.29 35.80
N LEU A 15 -6.54 -17.51 36.78
CA LEU A 15 -7.01 -16.15 36.55
C LEU A 15 -5.89 -15.24 36.05
N LEU A 16 -4.69 -15.30 36.66
CA LEU A 16 -3.52 -14.50 36.29
C LEU A 16 -3.01 -14.83 34.87
N LEU A 17 -3.05 -16.10 34.46
CA LEU A 17 -2.75 -16.49 33.08
C LEU A 17 -3.84 -16.07 32.09
N SER A 18 -5.09 -15.91 32.54
CA SER A 18 -6.21 -15.48 31.67
C SER A 18 -6.21 -13.98 31.39
N ILE A 19 -5.54 -13.16 32.22
CA ILE A 19 -5.31 -11.72 31.98
C ILE A 19 -4.02 -11.45 31.22
N ALA A 20 -3.08 -12.39 31.20
CA ALA A 20 -1.85 -12.29 30.40
C ALA A 20 -2.19 -12.52 28.92
N ARG A 21 -2.73 -11.49 28.27
CA ARG A 21 -2.89 -11.46 26.82
C ARG A 21 -1.47 -11.47 26.22
N PRO A 22 -1.09 -12.47 25.40
CA PRO A 22 0.18 -12.40 24.71
C PRO A 22 0.14 -11.14 23.85
N ALA A 23 1.12 -10.24 24.06
CA ALA A 23 1.38 -9.18 23.11
C ALA A 23 1.83 -9.88 21.82
N VAL A 24 0.91 -10.06 20.88
CA VAL A 24 1.27 -10.42 19.52
C VAL A 24 2.15 -9.26 19.05
N ALA A 25 3.43 -9.52 18.84
CA ALA A 25 4.25 -8.61 18.08
C ALA A 25 3.60 -8.56 16.69
N GLU A 26 2.86 -7.49 16.38
CA GLU A 26 2.35 -7.26 15.04
C GLU A 26 3.58 -7.15 14.14
N SER A 27 3.81 -8.16 13.31
CA SER A 27 4.79 -8.08 12.24
C SER A 27 4.25 -7.10 11.21
N THR A 28 4.60 -5.83 11.38
CA THR A 28 4.23 -4.77 10.43
C THR A 28 5.22 -4.75 9.28
N ILE A 29 4.72 -4.82 8.05
CA ILE A 29 5.52 -4.63 6.83
C ILE A 29 5.36 -3.19 6.36
N ALA A 30 6.46 -2.54 6.00
CA ALA A 30 6.40 -1.22 5.38
C ALA A 30 5.85 -1.35 3.95
N LEU A 31 4.90 -0.49 3.56
CA LEU A 31 4.32 -0.55 2.22
C LEU A 31 5.39 -0.43 1.13
N ALA A 32 6.40 0.41 1.32
CA ALA A 32 7.50 0.60 0.37
C ALA A 32 8.20 -0.70 -0.06
N ASP A 33 8.27 -1.70 0.83
CA ASP A 33 8.95 -2.97 0.58
C ASP A 33 8.11 -3.95 -0.26
N VAL A 34 6.81 -3.69 -0.41
CA VAL A 34 5.86 -4.56 -1.13
C VAL A 34 5.33 -3.95 -2.43
N LEU A 35 5.75 -2.73 -2.75
CA LEU A 35 5.41 -2.06 -4.00
C LEU A 35 6.35 -2.49 -5.15
N ASP A 36 5.80 -2.57 -6.35
CA ASP A 36 6.58 -2.57 -7.58
C ASP A 36 6.98 -1.14 -8.03
N GLU A 37 7.70 -1.06 -9.14
CA GLU A 37 8.12 0.22 -9.75
C GLU A 37 6.96 1.14 -10.14
N ASN A 38 5.75 0.61 -10.29
CA ASN A 38 4.55 1.34 -10.67
C ASN A 38 3.69 1.72 -9.45
N GLY A 39 4.17 1.45 -8.23
CA GLY A 39 3.44 1.76 -7.01
C GLY A 39 2.26 0.81 -6.74
N LYS A 40 2.27 -0.40 -7.29
CA LYS A 40 1.27 -1.44 -7.02
C LYS A 40 1.82 -2.52 -6.09
N ILE A 41 0.95 -3.16 -5.33
CA ILE A 41 1.33 -4.27 -4.44
C ILE A 41 1.65 -5.50 -5.29
N SER A 42 2.89 -5.99 -5.24
CA SER A 42 3.36 -7.08 -6.11
C SER A 42 3.80 -8.34 -5.36
N SER A 43 4.17 -8.24 -4.08
CA SER A 43 4.90 -9.31 -3.37
C SER A 43 4.24 -9.84 -2.10
N LEU A 44 2.95 -9.57 -1.86
CA LEU A 44 2.33 -9.85 -0.55
C LEU A 44 1.97 -11.34 -0.32
N GLY A 45 1.86 -12.17 -1.36
CA GLY A 45 1.61 -13.62 -1.22
C GLY A 45 0.44 -13.96 -0.28
N ASP A 46 0.60 -15.02 0.53
CA ASP A 46 -0.38 -15.46 1.57
C ASP A 46 -0.20 -14.73 2.92
N TRP A 47 0.44 -13.57 2.92
CA TRP A 47 0.76 -12.88 4.17
C TRP A 47 -0.50 -12.41 4.90
N ASN A 48 -0.47 -12.49 6.23
CA ASN A 48 -1.56 -12.07 7.12
C ASN A 48 -0.99 -11.22 8.26
N GLY A 49 -1.38 -9.96 8.36
CA GLY A 49 -0.88 -8.99 9.34
C GLY A 49 -1.29 -7.55 9.03
N ALA A 50 -0.55 -6.58 9.59
CA ALA A 50 -0.74 -5.14 9.36
C ALA A 50 0.33 -4.54 8.42
N VAL A 51 -0.09 -3.78 7.41
CA VAL A 51 0.81 -3.06 6.49
C VAL A 51 0.80 -1.59 6.89
N ASP A 52 1.97 -0.99 7.00
CA ASP A 52 2.10 0.45 7.29
C ASP A 52 2.04 1.27 6.00
N PHE A 53 1.01 2.12 5.89
CA PHE A 53 0.78 3.03 4.77
C PHE A 53 1.32 4.46 5.03
N THR A 54 1.96 4.69 6.18
CA THR A 54 2.47 6.01 6.53
C THR A 54 3.43 6.53 5.47
N GLY A 55 3.27 7.78 5.07
CA GLY A 55 4.10 8.38 4.03
C GLY A 55 3.66 8.06 2.60
N PHE A 56 2.49 7.45 2.39
CA PHE A 56 1.92 7.20 1.07
C PHE A 56 0.51 7.81 0.88
N HIS A 57 0.25 8.32 -0.32
CA HIS A 57 -1.08 8.60 -0.83
C HIS A 57 -1.61 7.40 -1.62
N VAL A 58 -2.92 7.16 -1.53
CA VAL A 58 -3.63 6.20 -2.36
C VAL A 58 -4.37 6.96 -3.44
N VAL A 59 -4.01 6.72 -4.70
CA VAL A 59 -4.68 7.29 -5.87
C VAL A 59 -5.46 6.17 -6.55
N LEU A 60 -6.71 6.46 -6.90
CA LEU A 60 -7.56 5.54 -7.64
C LEU A 60 -7.45 5.86 -9.13
N ASP A 61 -6.96 4.92 -9.90
CA ASP A 61 -7.00 4.96 -11.36
C ASP A 61 -8.09 4.01 -11.88
N GLU A 62 -8.89 4.48 -12.84
CA GLU A 62 -10.03 3.73 -13.37
C GLU A 62 -9.61 2.48 -14.17
N CYS A 63 -8.40 2.46 -14.73
CA CYS A 63 -7.88 1.36 -15.54
C CYS A 63 -6.93 0.46 -14.75
N GLU A 64 -6.18 1.03 -13.83
CA GLU A 64 -5.06 0.38 -13.17
C GLU A 64 -5.29 -0.02 -11.72
N GLY A 65 -6.38 0.46 -11.12
CA GLY A 65 -6.72 0.21 -9.72
C GLY A 65 -6.02 1.16 -8.74
N PRO A 66 -5.89 0.79 -7.46
CA PRO A 66 -5.23 1.63 -6.47
C PRO A 66 -3.72 1.65 -6.70
N VAL A 67 -3.16 2.86 -6.76
CA VAL A 67 -1.72 3.12 -6.86
C VAL A 67 -1.26 3.88 -5.63
N PHE A 68 -0.12 3.46 -5.07
CA PHE A 68 0.45 4.01 -3.85
C PHE A 68 1.66 4.89 -4.18
N LEU A 69 1.61 6.15 -3.77
CA LEU A 69 2.61 7.16 -4.12
C LEU A 69 3.25 7.75 -2.87
N PRO A 70 4.58 7.93 -2.83
CA PRO A 70 5.21 8.58 -1.69
C PRO A 70 4.70 10.02 -1.57
N ILE A 71 4.42 10.43 -0.34
CA ILE A 71 4.10 11.83 -0.02
C ILE A 71 5.39 12.64 -0.20
N SER A 72 5.54 13.31 -1.34
CA SER A 72 6.61 14.32 -1.50
C SER A 72 6.25 15.55 -0.66
N PRO A 73 7.10 16.01 0.27
CA PRO A 73 6.80 17.21 1.06
C PRO A 73 6.80 18.50 0.25
N LEU A 74 7.26 18.47 -1.01
CA LEU A 74 7.58 19.67 -1.81
C LEU A 74 6.82 19.76 -3.14
N ASP A 75 6.08 18.73 -3.55
CA ASP A 75 5.34 18.71 -4.81
C ASP A 75 3.83 18.62 -4.54
N GLY A 76 3.00 19.08 -5.49
CA GLY A 76 1.53 19.09 -5.38
C GLY A 76 0.90 17.69 -5.19
N PRO A 77 -0.44 17.56 -5.27
CA PRO A 77 -1.09 16.26 -5.07
C PRO A 77 -0.43 15.21 -5.99
N PRO A 78 -0.04 14.05 -5.44
CA PRO A 78 0.74 13.10 -6.21
C PRO A 78 -0.10 12.52 -7.33
N VAL A 79 0.48 12.45 -8.52
CA VAL A 79 -0.14 11.88 -9.71
C VAL A 79 0.36 10.45 -9.84
N ALA A 80 -0.55 9.50 -10.02
CA ALA A 80 -0.17 8.11 -10.25
C ALA A 80 0.71 8.03 -11.51
N PRO A 81 1.84 7.29 -11.50
CA PRO A 81 2.55 6.96 -12.71
C PRO A 81 1.58 6.16 -13.59
N GLY A 82 1.29 6.69 -14.77
CA GLY A 82 0.24 6.17 -15.63
C GLY A 82 -0.01 7.12 -16.79
N TRP A 83 -0.84 6.68 -17.73
CA TRP A 83 -1.21 7.50 -18.88
C TRP A 83 -2.08 8.68 -18.43
N ALA A 84 -1.52 9.87 -18.33
CA ALA A 84 -2.29 11.09 -18.16
C ALA A 84 -2.88 11.50 -19.52
N PRO A 85 -4.22 11.50 -19.71
CA PRO A 85 -4.81 11.90 -20.97
C PRO A 85 -4.45 13.35 -21.28
N ILE A 86 -4.06 13.62 -22.53
CA ILE A 86 -3.84 14.98 -23.02
C ILE A 86 -5.21 15.68 -23.00
N SER A 87 -5.46 16.50 -21.97
CA SER A 87 -6.80 16.98 -21.57
C SER A 87 -7.72 17.31 -22.75
N THR A 88 -7.44 18.38 -23.50
CA THR A 88 -8.25 18.82 -24.63
C THR A 88 -7.88 18.16 -25.96
N GLY A 89 -7.01 17.14 -25.94
CA GLY A 89 -6.48 16.57 -27.18
C GLY A 89 -5.42 17.45 -27.86
N LEU A 90 -5.26 17.23 -29.16
CA LEU A 90 -4.36 17.98 -30.04
C LEU A 90 -5.11 19.17 -30.69
N ASN A 91 -4.41 20.27 -30.94
CA ASN A 91 -4.98 21.50 -31.51
C ASN A 91 -4.97 21.54 -33.07
N GLY A 92 -4.51 20.48 -33.72
CA GLY A 92 -4.56 20.31 -35.18
C GLY A 92 -4.26 18.86 -35.60
N PRO A 93 -4.18 18.56 -36.91
CA PRO A 93 -4.12 17.19 -37.40
C PRO A 93 -2.78 16.51 -37.07
N CYS A 94 -2.87 15.37 -36.38
CA CYS A 94 -1.78 14.41 -36.23
C CYS A 94 -1.51 13.70 -37.55
N ARG A 95 -0.27 13.75 -38.03
CA ARG A 95 0.18 13.11 -39.28
C ARG A 95 1.08 11.90 -39.04
N ALA A 96 1.69 11.78 -37.85
CA ALA A 96 2.57 10.67 -37.50
C ALA A 96 2.49 10.37 -35.99
N ILE A 97 2.55 9.08 -35.66
CA ILE A 97 2.70 8.58 -34.28
C ILE A 97 3.84 7.57 -34.29
N ALA A 98 4.78 7.69 -33.36
CA ALA A 98 5.87 6.74 -33.17
C ALA A 98 6.02 6.39 -31.69
N VAL A 99 6.34 5.12 -31.42
CA VAL A 99 6.57 4.62 -30.06
C VAL A 99 8.04 4.25 -29.92
N SER A 100 8.67 4.70 -28.83
CA SER A 100 10.04 4.33 -28.47
C SER A 100 10.12 4.01 -26.98
N GLY A 101 10.21 2.72 -26.64
CA GLY A 101 10.13 2.28 -25.25
C GLY A 101 8.78 2.66 -24.62
N ASN A 102 8.82 3.42 -23.53
CA ASN A 102 7.65 3.93 -22.82
C ASN A 102 7.13 5.27 -23.38
N ASP A 103 7.82 5.86 -24.36
CA ASP A 103 7.47 7.18 -24.90
C ASP A 103 6.64 7.09 -26.18
N VAL A 104 5.66 8.00 -26.31
CA VAL A 104 4.86 8.19 -27.53
C VAL A 104 5.14 9.57 -28.12
N TYR A 105 5.66 9.58 -29.34
CA TYR A 105 5.95 10.78 -30.10
C TYR A 105 4.82 11.06 -31.09
N VAL A 106 4.34 12.30 -31.11
CA VAL A 106 3.25 12.73 -31.99
C VAL A 106 3.75 13.87 -32.89
N GLY A 107 3.59 13.70 -34.21
CA GLY A 107 3.99 14.68 -35.21
C GLY A 107 2.80 15.13 -36.04
N GLY A 108 2.68 16.43 -36.28
CA GLY A 108 1.52 16.98 -36.96
C GLY A 108 1.61 18.48 -37.16
N GLU A 109 0.46 19.06 -37.49
CA GLU A 109 0.26 20.51 -37.54
C GLU A 109 -0.43 20.88 -36.23
N PHE A 110 0.33 21.45 -35.29
CA PHE A 110 -0.11 21.92 -33.97
C PHE A 110 0.12 23.43 -33.90
#